data_AF-A0A6M3JNV2-F1
#
_entry.id   AF-A0A6M3JNV2-F1
#
_cell.length_a   1.000
_cell.length_b   1.000
_cell.length_c   1.000
_cell.angle_alpha   90.00
_cell.angle_beta   90.00
_cell.angle_gamma   90.00
#
_symmetry.space_group_name_H-M   'P 1'
#
loop_
_entity.id
_entity.type
_entity.pdbx_description
1 polymer ?
#
loop_
_entity_poly.entity_id
_entity_poly.type
_entity_poly.pdbx_seq_one_letter_code
_entity_poly.pdbx_strand_id
1 'polypeptide(L)' 'MTVRVHPIVVCLCGSTRFRDEFSEANRAATLAGKIVLAPGVFGHASDPLTDEDKTRL' A
#
# COMPACT_ATOMS: atom_id res chain seq x y z
N MET A 1 -23.38 -27.26 2.51
CA MET A 1 -22.23 -26.92 1.65
C MET A 1 -21.88 -25.46 1.93
N THR A 2 -20.75 -25.18 2.55
CA THR A 2 -20.35 -23.79 2.85
C THR A 2 -19.47 -23.28 1.72
N VAL A 3 -19.93 -22.27 0.98
CA VAL A 3 -19.09 -21.57 0.01
C VAL A 3 -18.08 -20.72 0.79
N ARG A 4 -16.79 -21.02 0.65
CA ARG A 4 -15.73 -20.16 1.20
C ARG A 4 -15.45 -19.05 0.21
N VAL A 5 -15.86 -17.84 0.55
CA VAL A 5 -15.47 -16.63 -0.18
C VAL A 5 -14.13 -16.18 0.39
N HIS A 6 -13.11 -16.07 -0.46
CA HIS A 6 -11.82 -15.52 -0.08
C HIS A 6 -11.78 -14.04 -0.45
N PRO A 7 -11.22 -13.18 0.41
CA PRO A 7 -11.06 -11.78 0.06
C PRO A 7 -10.06 -11.64 -1.09
N ILE A 8 -10.32 -10.71 -1.98
CA ILE A 8 -9.36 -10.33 -3.01
C ILE A 8 -8.33 -9.40 -2.38
N VAL A 9 -7.06 -9.82 -2.38
CA VAL A 9 -5.94 -9.01 -1.91
C VAL A 9 -5.21 -8.44 -3.13
N VAL A 10 -4.96 -7.13 -3.13
CA VAL A 10 -4.19 -6.44 -4.17
C VAL A 10 -2.97 -5.77 -3.56
N CYS A 11 -1.82 -5.88 -4.25
CA CYS A 11 -0.60 -5.21 -3.85
C CYS A 11 -0.39 -3.98 -4.74
N LEU A 12 -0.22 -2.80 -4.13
CA LEU A 12 0.19 -1.60 -4.85
C LEU A 12 1.72 -1.58 -4.91
N CYS A 13 2.24 -1.61 -6.14
CA CYS A 13 3.67 -1.60 -6.43
C CYS A 13 4.04 -0.33 -7.19
N GLY A 14 5.25 0.18 -6.98
CA GLY A 14 5.73 1.38 -7.66
C GLY A 14 6.73 2.17 -6.81
N SER A 15 7.10 3.35 -7.30
CA SER A 15 8.01 4.25 -6.57
C SER A 15 7.24 5.02 -5.50
N THR A 16 7.75 5.04 -4.26
CA THR A 16 7.17 5.78 -3.13
C THR A 16 7.31 7.31 -3.25
N ARG A 17 7.81 7.84 -4.38
CA ARG A 17 7.75 9.28 -4.69
C ARG A 17 6.34 9.74 -5.08
N PHE A 18 5.47 8.80 -5.45
CA PHE A 18 4.13 9.04 -5.99
C PHE A 18 3.04 8.81 -4.93
N ARG A 19 3.15 9.51 -3.80
CA ARG A 19 2.28 9.31 -2.62
C ARG A 19 0.81 9.51 -2.96
N ASP A 20 0.50 10.54 -3.73
CA ASP A 20 -0.88 10.89 -4.09
C ASP A 20 -1.51 9.82 -4.99
N GLU A 21 -0.75 9.27 -5.93
CA GLU A 21 -1.19 8.18 -6.79
C GLU A 21 -1.43 6.89 -6.00
N PHE A 22 -0.57 6.59 -5.01
CA PHE A 22 -0.81 5.48 -4.09
C PHE A 22 -2.08 5.70 -3.26
N SER A 23 -2.31 6.90 -2.75
CA SER A 23 -3.52 7.25 -1.99
C SER A 23 -4.79 7.08 -2.83
N GLU A 24 -4.79 7.54 -4.08
CA GLU A 24 -5.93 7.40 -4.99
C GLU A 24 -6.19 5.92 -5.35
N ALA A 25 -5.14 5.18 -5.72
CA ALA A 25 -5.26 3.75 -6.05
C ALA A 25 -5.74 2.93 -4.84
N ASN A 26 -5.25 3.24 -3.64
CA ASN A 26 -5.68 2.58 -2.41
C ASN A 26 -7.17 2.86 -2.13
N ARG A 27 -7.60 4.12 -2.23
CA ARG A 27 -9.00 4.50 -2.05
C ARG A 27 -9.90 3.80 -3.07
N ALA A 28 -9.54 3.79 -4.35
CA ALA A 28 -10.31 3.14 -5.39
C ALA A 28 -10.44 1.62 -5.17
N ALA A 29 -9.34 0.94 -4.83
CA ALA A 29 -9.35 -0.50 -4.57
C ALA A 29 -10.14 -0.87 -3.31
N THR A 30 -10.04 -0.07 -2.25
CA THR A 30 -10.80 -0.24 -1.01
C THR A 30 -12.30 -0.11 -1.26
N LEU A 31 -12.73 0.93 -1.99
CA LEU A 31 -14.14 1.13 -2.35
C LEU A 31 -14.69 -0.01 -3.24
N ALA A 32 -13.83 -0.71 -3.97
CA ALA A 32 -14.17 -1.91 -4.73
C ALA A 32 -14.22 -3.21 -3.88
N GLY A 33 -14.07 -3.11 -2.55
CA GLY A 33 -14.16 -4.26 -1.64
C GLY A 33 -12.92 -5.15 -1.59
N LYS A 34 -11.75 -4.64 -2.01
CA LYS A 34 -10.49 -5.38 -1.97
C LYS A 34 -9.72 -5.06 -0.70
N ILE A 35 -8.94 -6.03 -0.23
CA ILE A 35 -7.89 -5.79 0.78
C ILE A 35 -6.67 -5.25 0.05
N VAL A 36 -6.16 -4.10 0.48
CA VAL A 36 -5.02 -3.43 -0.17
C VAL A 36 -3.76 -3.59 0.68
N LEU A 37 -2.71 -4.16 0.10
CA LEU A 37 -1.35 -4.13 0.62
C LEU A 37 -0.59 -3.01 -0.10
N ALA A 38 -0.15 -1.99 0.64
CA ALA A 38 0.54 -0.83 0.10
C ALA A 38 1.69 -0.39 1.03
N PRO A 39 2.72 0.30 0.52
CA PRO A 39 3.73 0.94 1.36
C PRO A 39 3.08 1.87 2.40
N GLY A 40 3.53 1.75 3.65
CA GLY A 40 3.09 2.63 4.75
C GLY A 40 4.02 3.81 5.01
N VAL A 41 5.21 3.82 4.40
CA VAL A 41 6.21 4.88 4.55
C VAL A 41 6.68 5.32 3.16
N PHE A 42 6.58 6.62 2.90
CA PHE A 42 6.92 7.27 1.65
C PHE A 42 8.16 8.15 1.81
N GLY A 43 9.33 7.54 1.99
CA GLY A 43 10.58 8.26 2.22
C GLY A 43 11.01 9.21 1.07
N HIS A 44 10.42 9.07 -0.12
CA HIS A 44 10.63 9.98 -1.25
C HIS A 44 9.56 11.08 -1.37
N ALA A 45 8.52 11.05 -0.53
CA ALA A 45 7.40 12.00 -0.52
C ALA A 45 7.09 12.46 0.91
N SER A 46 8.14 12.92 1.59
CA SER A 46 8.12 13.65 2.87
C SER A 46 8.01 12.84 4.16
N ASP A 47 7.83 11.51 4.11
CA ASP A 47 7.86 10.73 5.35
C ASP A 47 9.30 10.62 5.89
N PRO A 48 9.51 10.75 7.21
CA PRO A 48 10.82 10.55 7.80
C PRO A 48 11.23 9.09 7.62
N LEU A 49 12.35 8.88 6.92
CA LEU A 49 12.98 7.58 6.76
C LEU A 49 14.50 7.77 6.90
N THR A 50 15.01 7.54 8.10
CA THR A 50 16.43 7.71 8.42
C THR A 50 17.26 6.58 7.84
N ASP A 51 18.58 6.77 7.76
CA ASP A 51 19.49 5.70 7.32
C ASP A 51 19.57 4.55 8.32
N GLU A 52 19.32 4.81 9.62
CA GLU A 52 19.15 3.76 10.62
C GLU A 52 17.90 2.92 10.31
N ASP A 53 16.77 3.56 9.99
CA ASP A 53 15.53 2.86 9.63
C ASP A 53 15.74 1.94 8.42
N LYS A 54 16.47 2.40 7.40
CA LYS A 54 16.80 1.59 6.21
C LYS A 54 17.68 0.39 6.53
N THR A 55 18.53 0.49 7.54
CA THR A 55 19.43 -0.61 7.95
C THR A 55 18.66 -1.75 8.63
N ARG A 56 17.43 -1.49 9.09
CA ARG A 56 16.58 -2.44 9.82
C ARG A 56 15.53 -3.13 8.94
N LEU A 57 15.44 -2.76 7.66
CA LEU A 57 14.55 -3.33 6.63
C LEU A 57 15.22 -4.52 5.93
#